data_AF-A0A099LB63-F1
#
_entry.id   AF-A0A099LB63-F1
#
_cell.length_a   1.000
_cell.length_b   1.000
_cell.length_c   1.000
_cell.angle_alpha   90.00
_cell.angle_beta   90.00
_cell.angle_gamma   90.00
#
_symmetry.space_group_name_H-M   'P 1'
#
loop_
_entity.id
_entity.type
_entity.pdbx_description
1 polymer ?
#
loop_
_entity_poly.entity_id
_entity_poly.type
_entity_poly.pdbx_seq_one_letter_code
_entity_poly.pdbx_strand_id
1 'polypeptide(L)'
;MINLEDNMKFFKDVSTKSLESVGAFGQLNQKAWSSLAEKQMEIISLATEASVESLNVFSKTQDVKDLTEQQTKITKDFGEKLKVKNQELVDISTKVRDDFNEFTQKQVSLVNENLSNVAQ
;
A
#
# COMPACT_ATOMS: atom_id res chain seq x y z
N MET A 1 43.54 -24.67 0.20
CA MET A 1 44.01 -23.56 1.06
C MET A 1 42.85 -22.58 1.21
N ILE A 2 42.57 -22.11 2.41
CA ILE A 2 41.54 -21.08 2.63
C ILE A 2 42.09 -19.78 2.02
N ASN A 3 41.47 -19.26 0.96
CA ASN A 3 41.84 -17.97 0.39
C ASN A 3 41.22 -16.85 1.25
N LEU A 4 42.03 -16.29 2.15
CA LEU A 4 41.59 -15.30 3.13
C LEU A 4 41.09 -14.00 2.47
N GLU A 5 41.67 -13.61 1.32
CA GLU A 5 41.27 -12.41 0.58
C GLU A 5 39.90 -12.58 -0.08
N ASP A 6 39.66 -13.73 -0.73
CA ASP A 6 38.36 -14.05 -1.33
C ASP A 6 37.26 -14.14 -0.26
N ASN A 7 37.57 -14.73 0.90
CA ASN A 7 36.63 -14.81 2.01
C ASN A 7 36.30 -13.43 2.61
N MET A 8 37.29 -12.53 2.73
CA MET A 8 37.06 -11.16 3.20
C MET A 8 36.23 -10.35 2.19
N LYS A 9 36.48 -10.52 0.89
CA LYS A 9 35.70 -9.90 -0.18
C LYS A 9 34.25 -10.40 -0.17
N PHE A 10 34.06 -11.71 -0.09
CA PHE A 10 32.74 -12.32 0.07
C PHE A 10 31.98 -11.75 1.28
N PHE A 11 32.63 -11.70 2.44
CA PHE A 11 32.00 -11.16 3.65
C PHE A 11 31.58 -9.69 3.48
N LYS A 12 32.44 -8.88 2.86
CA LYS A 12 32.14 -7.47 2.59
C LYS A 12 30.95 -7.32 1.64
N ASP A 13 30.94 -8.09 0.54
CA ASP A 13 29.88 -8.05 -0.46
C ASP A 13 28.53 -8.51 0.13
N VAL A 14 28.52 -9.58 0.94
CA VAL A 14 27.31 -10.04 1.65
C VAL A 14 26.83 -8.99 2.65
N SER A 15 27.74 -8.38 3.41
CA SER A 15 27.40 -7.34 4.38
C SER A 15 26.79 -6.10 3.72
N THR A 16 27.39 -5.60 2.63
CA THR A 16 26.85 -4.47 1.86
C THR A 16 25.48 -4.80 1.27
N LYS A 17 25.33 -5.95 0.61
CA LYS A 17 24.03 -6.39 0.05
C LYS A 17 22.96 -6.57 1.12
N SER A 18 23.35 -7.03 2.31
CA SER A 18 22.42 -7.16 3.45
C SER A 18 21.90 -5.79 3.92
N LEU A 19 22.76 -4.77 3.99
CA LEU A 19 22.35 -3.42 4.36
C LEU A 19 21.42 -2.81 3.31
N GLU A 20 21.73 -3.00 2.02
CA GLU A 20 20.89 -2.57 0.91
C GLU A 20 19.52 -3.26 0.94
N SER A 21 19.48 -4.56 1.23
CA SER A 21 18.25 -5.35 1.36
C SER A 21 17.34 -4.82 2.47
N VAL A 22 17.91 -4.50 3.65
CA VAL A 22 17.16 -3.89 4.76
C VAL A 22 16.62 -2.52 4.37
N GLY A 23 17.42 -1.70 3.69
CA GLY A 23 16.98 -0.40 3.17
C GLY A 23 15.82 -0.51 2.19
N ALA A 24 15.92 -1.43 1.23
CA ALA A 24 14.87 -1.69 0.24
C ALA A 24 13.58 -2.21 0.89
N PHE A 25 13.69 -3.10 1.88
CA PHE A 25 12.54 -3.57 2.67
C PHE A 25 11.86 -2.42 3.44
N GLY A 26 12.64 -1.53 4.05
CA GLY A 26 12.12 -0.36 4.75
C GLY A 26 11.34 0.57 3.83
N GLN A 27 11.89 0.87 2.65
CA GLN A 27 11.21 1.68 1.63
C GLN A 27 9.92 1.01 1.13
N LEU A 28 9.95 -0.31 0.93
CA LEU A 28 8.78 -1.08 0.50
C LEU A 28 7.66 -1.02 1.55
N ASN A 29 7.97 -1.21 2.83
CA ASN A 29 7.02 -1.06 3.94
C ASN A 29 6.43 0.36 3.97
N GLN A 30 7.29 1.39 3.88
CA GLN A 30 6.84 2.77 3.91
C GLN A 30 5.88 3.07 2.76
N LYS A 31 6.21 2.64 1.54
CA LYS A 31 5.35 2.80 0.36
C LYS A 31 3.99 2.13 0.57
N ALA A 32 3.97 0.90 1.09
CA ALA A 32 2.73 0.18 1.38
C ALA A 32 1.84 0.96 2.38
N TRP A 33 2.41 1.41 3.50
CA TRP A 33 1.67 2.18 4.50
C TRP A 33 1.19 3.53 3.99
N SER A 34 2.02 4.26 3.23
CA SER A 34 1.64 5.54 2.63
C SER A 34 0.46 5.37 1.66
N SER A 35 0.49 4.37 0.77
CA SER A 35 -0.62 4.13 -0.15
C SER A 35 -1.92 3.73 0.56
N LEU A 36 -1.84 2.93 1.63
CA LEU A 36 -3.01 2.58 2.43
C LEU A 36 -3.57 3.80 3.19
N ALA A 37 -2.70 4.61 3.79
CA ALA A 37 -3.09 5.81 4.52
C ALA A 37 -3.75 6.86 3.60
N GLU A 38 -3.19 7.07 2.42
CA GLU A 38 -3.76 7.94 1.39
C GLU A 38 -5.19 7.51 1.04
N LYS A 39 -5.41 6.21 0.81
CA LYS A 39 -6.73 5.69 0.47
C LYS A 39 -7.73 5.80 1.64
N GLN A 40 -7.28 5.60 2.88
CA GLN A 40 -8.13 5.83 4.05
C GLN A 40 -8.54 7.31 4.18
N MET A 41 -7.63 8.25 3.90
CA MET A 41 -7.96 9.68 3.89
C MET A 41 -8.97 10.03 2.80
N GLU A 42 -8.89 9.42 1.62
CA GLU A 42 -9.91 9.61 0.58
C GLU A 42 -11.30 9.12 1.04
N ILE A 43 -11.39 7.98 1.73
CA ILE A 43 -12.65 7.47 2.29
C ILE A 43 -13.22 8.44 3.34
N ILE A 44 -12.36 8.98 4.22
CA ILE A 44 -12.77 9.98 5.21
C ILE A 44 -13.28 11.26 4.52
N SER A 45 -12.61 11.69 3.44
CA SER A 45 -13.07 12.83 2.63
C SER A 45 -14.47 12.59 2.08
N LEU A 46 -14.71 11.40 1.50
CA LEU A 46 -16.03 11.04 0.97
C LEU A 46 -17.13 11.08 2.04
N ALA A 47 -16.85 10.56 3.24
CA ALA A 47 -17.81 10.59 4.34
C ALA A 47 -18.08 12.03 4.83
N THR A 48 -17.04 12.87 4.83
CA THR A 48 -17.14 14.29 5.18
C THR A 48 -17.97 15.05 4.14
N GLU A 49 -17.73 14.84 2.85
CA GLU A 49 -18.50 15.41 1.75
C GLU A 49 -19.98 15.06 1.85
N ALA A 50 -20.30 13.77 2.04
CA ALA A 50 -21.68 13.30 2.20
C ALA A 50 -22.36 13.91 3.44
N SER A 51 -21.60 14.07 4.54
CA SER A 51 -22.10 14.71 5.78
C SER A 51 -22.42 16.19 5.56
N VAL A 52 -21.53 16.93 4.89
CA VAL A 52 -21.75 18.34 4.54
C VAL A 52 -22.94 18.50 3.60
N GLU A 53 -23.06 17.62 2.60
CA GLU A 53 -24.21 17.61 1.70
C GLU A 53 -25.51 17.34 2.47
N SER A 54 -25.51 16.36 3.37
CA SER A 54 -26.64 16.04 4.24
C SER A 54 -27.08 17.23 5.09
N LEU A 55 -26.14 17.92 5.75
CA LEU A 55 -26.42 19.14 6.54
C LEU A 55 -26.98 20.28 5.66
N ASN A 56 -26.49 20.43 4.44
CA ASN A 56 -27.02 21.40 3.49
C ASN A 56 -28.47 21.08 3.08
N VAL A 57 -28.81 19.81 2.89
CA VAL A 57 -30.19 19.39 2.59
C VAL A 57 -31.11 19.67 3.79
N PHE A 58 -30.68 19.27 4.99
CA PHE A 58 -31.43 19.49 6.23
C PHE A 58 -31.72 20.98 6.50
N SER A 59 -30.76 21.86 6.22
CA SER A 59 -30.92 23.31 6.47
C SER A 59 -31.79 24.03 5.44
N LYS A 60 -31.98 23.46 4.24
CA LYS A 60 -32.67 24.11 3.11
C LYS A 60 -34.05 23.55 2.79
N THR A 61 -34.34 22.31 3.22
CA THR A 61 -35.56 21.60 2.82
C THR A 61 -36.56 21.58 3.96
N GLN A 62 -37.73 22.19 3.75
CA GLN A 62 -38.83 22.20 4.73
C GLN A 62 -39.78 21.00 4.57
N ASP A 63 -39.86 20.43 3.37
CA ASP A 63 -40.70 19.26 3.08
C ASP A 63 -39.99 17.95 3.44
N VAL A 64 -40.64 17.13 4.28
CA VAL A 64 -40.08 15.87 4.79
C VAL A 64 -39.90 14.81 3.69
N LYS A 65 -40.78 14.79 2.69
CA LYS A 65 -40.69 13.85 1.57
C LYS A 65 -39.50 14.20 0.67
N ASP A 66 -39.35 15.47 0.32
CA ASP A 66 -38.20 15.94 -0.47
C ASP A 66 -36.87 15.70 0.27
N LEU A 67 -36.86 15.87 1.60
CA LEU A 67 -35.71 15.58 2.44
C LEU A 67 -35.35 14.08 2.39
N THR A 68 -36.35 13.20 2.46
CA THR A 68 -36.16 11.74 2.40
C THR A 68 -35.59 11.30 1.05
N GLU A 69 -36.11 11.86 -0.05
CA GLU A 69 -35.62 11.59 -1.40
C GLU A 69 -34.17 12.04 -1.57
N GLN A 70 -33.81 13.23 -1.07
CA GLN A 70 -32.44 13.74 -1.14
C GLN A 70 -31.47 12.95 -0.25
N GLN A 71 -31.85 12.57 0.96
CA GLN A 71 -31.02 11.70 1.81
C GLN A 71 -30.79 10.32 1.19
N THR A 72 -31.80 9.77 0.52
CA THR A 72 -31.68 8.51 -0.22
C THR A 72 -30.64 8.63 -1.33
N LYS A 73 -30.67 9.76 -2.07
CA LYS A 73 -29.69 10.05 -3.12
C LYS A 73 -28.27 10.17 -2.55
N ILE A 74 -28.08 10.98 -1.50
CA ILE A 74 -26.76 11.16 -0.84
C ILE A 74 -26.21 9.80 -0.38
N THR A 75 -27.04 8.99 0.26
CA THR A 75 -26.65 7.66 0.75
C THR A 75 -26.25 6.73 -0.40
N LYS A 76 -27.00 6.74 -1.49
CA LYS A 76 -26.70 5.94 -2.68
C LYS A 76 -25.38 6.38 -3.31
N ASP A 77 -25.20 7.68 -3.54
CA ASP A 77 -23.99 8.24 -4.16
C ASP A 77 -22.75 7.98 -3.28
N PHE A 78 -22.86 8.14 -1.96
CA PHE A 78 -21.81 7.78 -1.01
C PHE A 78 -21.48 6.29 -1.08
N GLY A 79 -22.50 5.41 -1.09
CA GLY A 79 -22.32 3.97 -1.19
C GLY A 79 -21.63 3.52 -2.49
N GLU A 80 -21.99 4.12 -3.62
CA GLU A 80 -21.35 3.85 -4.92
C GLU A 80 -19.87 4.28 -4.91
N LYS A 81 -19.56 5.49 -4.42
CA LYS A 81 -18.18 5.96 -4.30
C LYS A 81 -17.37 5.11 -3.31
N LEU A 82 -17.96 4.72 -2.18
CA LEU A 82 -17.29 3.86 -1.20
C LEU A 82 -16.96 2.48 -1.77
N LYS A 83 -17.87 1.89 -2.57
CA LYS A 83 -17.61 0.63 -3.26
C LYS A 83 -16.40 0.73 -4.19
N VAL A 84 -16.27 1.83 -4.94
CA VAL A 84 -15.10 2.09 -5.79
C VAL A 84 -13.83 2.18 -4.94
N LYS A 85 -13.84 2.93 -3.84
CA LYS A 85 -12.67 3.03 -2.94
C LYS A 85 -12.28 1.70 -2.29
N ASN A 86 -13.25 0.86 -1.95
CA ASN A 86 -12.97 -0.48 -1.45
C ASN A 86 -12.32 -1.37 -2.51
N GLN A 87 -12.73 -1.26 -3.77
CA GLN A 87 -12.05 -1.97 -4.86
C GLN A 87 -10.61 -1.48 -5.02
N GLU A 88 -10.38 -0.16 -5.00
CA GLU A 88 -9.03 0.41 -5.05
C GLU A 88 -8.15 -0.05 -3.88
N LEU A 89 -8.71 -0.23 -2.67
CA LEU A 89 -7.99 -0.79 -1.51
C LEU A 89 -7.58 -2.25 -1.73
N VAL A 90 -8.43 -3.05 -2.35
CA VAL A 90 -8.10 -4.45 -2.72
C VAL A 90 -6.97 -4.46 -3.74
N ASP A 91 -7.00 -3.58 -4.72
CA ASP A 91 -5.97 -3.46 -5.74
C ASP A 91 -4.62 -3.01 -5.13
N ILE A 92 -4.65 -2.04 -4.21
CA ILE A 92 -3.45 -1.63 -3.44
C ILE A 92 -2.90 -2.81 -2.65
N SER A 93 -3.76 -3.56 -1.95
CA SER A 93 -3.34 -4.70 -1.13
C SER A 93 -2.72 -5.82 -1.98
N THR A 94 -3.29 -6.07 -3.17
CA THR A 94 -2.75 -7.01 -4.16
C THR A 94 -1.38 -6.55 -4.63
N LYS A 95 -1.23 -5.28 -4.98
CA LYS A 95 0.05 -4.69 -5.40
C LYS A 95 1.10 -4.77 -4.30
N VAL A 96 0.75 -4.47 -3.06
CA VAL A 96 1.66 -4.58 -1.91
C VAL A 96 2.17 -6.02 -1.78
N ARG A 97 1.26 -7.01 -1.82
CA ARG A 97 1.64 -8.43 -1.80
C ARG A 97 2.61 -8.78 -2.93
N ASP A 98 2.32 -8.33 -4.14
CA ASP A 98 3.14 -8.64 -5.31
C ASP A 98 4.53 -7.97 -5.23
N ASP A 99 4.61 -6.71 -4.78
CA ASP A 99 5.89 -6.02 -4.54
C ASP A 99 6.73 -6.76 -3.46
N PHE A 100 6.12 -7.30 -2.40
CA PHE A 100 6.80 -8.12 -1.38
C PHE A 100 7.27 -9.47 -1.90
N ASN A 101 6.47 -10.13 -2.74
CA ASN A 101 6.86 -11.38 -3.38
C ASN A 101 8.05 -11.16 -4.32
N GLU A 102 8.02 -10.11 -5.13
CA GLU A 102 9.13 -9.75 -6.02
C GLU A 102 10.39 -9.42 -5.22
N PHE A 103 10.27 -8.65 -4.14
CA PHE A 103 11.39 -8.39 -3.23
C PHE A 103 12.00 -9.71 -2.72
N THR A 104 11.17 -10.63 -2.23
CA THR A 104 11.62 -11.93 -1.72
C THR A 104 12.33 -12.76 -2.79
N GLN A 105 11.79 -12.82 -4.01
CA GLN A 105 12.40 -13.52 -5.13
C GLN A 105 13.78 -12.93 -5.50
N LYS A 106 13.92 -11.60 -5.45
CA LYS A 106 15.20 -10.93 -5.64
C LYS A 106 16.21 -11.30 -4.56
N GLN A 107 15.79 -11.33 -3.29
CA GLN A 107 16.67 -11.72 -2.18
C GLN A 107 17.15 -13.17 -2.31
N VAL A 108 16.26 -14.11 -2.67
CA VAL A 108 16.62 -15.52 -2.89
C VAL A 108 17.63 -15.65 -4.04
N SER A 109 17.40 -14.93 -5.15
CA SER A 109 18.29 -14.95 -6.31
C SER A 109 19.69 -14.43 -5.95
N LEU A 110 19.77 -13.32 -5.20
CA LEU A 110 21.05 -12.76 -4.72
C LEU A 110 21.83 -13.73 -3.83
N VAL A 111 21.14 -14.46 -2.94
CA VAL A 111 21.79 -15.48 -2.09
C VAL A 111 22.32 -16.64 -2.94
N ASN A 112 21.54 -17.13 -3.90
CA ASN A 112 21.96 -18.23 -4.77
C ASN A 112 23.18 -17.87 -5.64
N GLU A 113 23.19 -16.68 -6.25
CA GLU A 113 24.33 -16.20 -7.05
C GLU A 113 25.61 -16.08 -6.20
N ASN A 114 25.49 -15.55 -4.98
CA ASN A 114 26.64 -15.41 -4.09
C ASN A 114 27.17 -16.78 -3.62
N LEU A 115 26.30 -17.77 -3.40
CA LEU A 115 26.70 -19.14 -3.04
C LEU A 115 27.40 -19.86 -4.19
N SER A 116 26.93 -19.71 -5.43
CA SER A 116 27.59 -20.32 -6.60
C SER A 116 28.98 -19.77 -6.84
N ASN A 117 29.22 -18.49 -6.53
CA ASN A 117 30.52 -17.83 -6.70
C ASN A 117 31.56 -18.28 -5.66
N VAL A 118 31.15 -18.83 -4.52
CA VAL A 118 32.06 -19.37 -3.48
C VAL A 118 32.36 -20.85 -3.70
N ALA A 119 31.50 -21.57 -4.42
CA ALA A 119 31.66 -23.00 -4.72
C ALA A 119 32.53 -23.28 -5.96
N GLN A 120 32.91 -22.25 -6.72
CA GLN A 120 33.86 -22.30 -7.85
C GLN A 120 35.25 -21.86 -7.40
#